data_AF-A0A950WF39-F1
#
_entry.id   AF-A0A950WF39-F1
#
_cell.length_a   1.000
_cell.length_b   1.000
_cell.length_c   1.000
_cell.angle_alpha   90.00
_cell.angle_beta   90.00
_cell.angle_gamma   90.00
#
_symmetry.space_group_name_H-M   'P 1'
#
loop_
_entity.id
_entity.type
_entity.pdbx_description
1 polymer ?
#
loop_
_entity_poly.entity_id
_entity_poly.type
_entity_poly.pdbx_seq_one_letter_code
_entity_poly.pdbx_strand_id
1 'polypeptide(L)'
;MHMANPGQPTIAPGANGEPVRRLQRALRRQPDPEVIVDGVFGAKTEAAVKDFQQGAGLTVDGVVGPQTWAALPDGGPMPTLQEGATGDVVKHLQQVLANGAPGEWSTGPGAIDGQFGPLTKASVKSFQTFGGVPTDGVVGDETWFVSLHAAGATLESAVGLQFVVG
;
A
#
# COMPACT_ATOMS: atom_id res chain seq x y z
N MET A 1 18.27 10.80 1.70
CA MET A 1 17.47 11.70 2.56
C MET A 1 16.01 11.50 2.18
N HIS A 2 15.28 10.66 2.92
CA HIS A 2 13.83 10.51 2.72
C HIS A 2 13.17 11.79 3.20
N MET A 3 12.59 12.57 2.27
CA MET A 3 11.88 13.79 2.63
C MET A 3 10.57 13.38 3.32
N ALA A 4 10.56 13.43 4.65
CA ALA A 4 9.35 13.31 5.46
C ALA A 4 8.37 14.40 5.03
N ASN A 5 7.12 13.99 4.74
CA ASN A 5 6.04 14.75 4.11
C ASN A 5 5.99 16.27 4.47
N PRO A 6 6.76 17.17 3.82
CA PRO A 6 6.88 18.55 4.26
C PRO A 6 5.74 19.38 3.66
N GLY A 7 5.14 20.27 4.45
CA GLY A 7 4.09 21.18 3.98
C GLY A 7 2.72 20.54 3.74
N GLN A 8 2.46 19.34 4.29
CA GLN A 8 1.11 18.77 4.28
C GLN A 8 0.17 19.55 5.21
N PRO A 9 -1.13 19.63 4.87
CA PRO A 9 -2.11 20.25 5.76
C PRO A 9 -2.25 19.45 7.05
N THR A 10 -2.63 20.13 8.13
CA THR A 10 -3.04 19.44 9.36
C THR A 10 -4.29 18.62 9.08
N ILE A 11 -4.25 17.33 9.39
CA ILE A 11 -5.37 16.41 9.18
C ILE A 11 -5.93 15.97 10.53
N ALA A 12 -7.25 15.95 10.65
CA ALA A 12 -7.98 15.52 11.84
C ALA A 12 -9.15 14.59 11.45
N PRO A 13 -9.75 13.87 12.43
CA PRO A 13 -10.94 13.06 12.19
C PRO A 13 -12.04 13.80 11.42
N GLY A 14 -12.62 13.12 10.43
CA GLY A 14 -13.59 13.71 9.50
C GLY A 14 -13.00 14.37 8.25
N ALA A 15 -11.68 14.55 8.17
CA ALA A 15 -11.01 14.96 6.94
C ALA A 15 -11.12 13.89 5.84
N ASN A 16 -11.00 14.32 4.58
CA ASN A 16 -11.01 13.43 3.43
C ASN A 16 -10.14 13.94 2.27
N GLY A 17 -9.95 13.09 1.27
CA GLY A 17 -9.24 13.39 0.03
C GLY A 17 -7.78 12.96 0.03
N GLU A 18 -7.00 13.49 -0.93
CA GLU A 18 -5.61 13.09 -1.18
C GLU A 18 -4.67 13.23 0.03
N PRO A 19 -4.77 14.27 0.88
CA PRO A 19 -3.95 14.35 2.09
C PRO A 19 -4.18 13.15 3.03
N VAL A 20 -5.43 12.68 3.15
CA VAL A 20 -5.77 11.52 3.96
C VAL A 20 -5.25 10.23 3.33
N ARG A 21 -5.32 10.09 2.00
CA ARG A 21 -4.71 8.94 1.31
C ARG A 21 -3.20 8.88 1.53
N ARG A 22 -2.51 10.04 1.45
CA ARG A 22 -1.09 10.13 1.80
C ARG A 22 -0.80 9.65 3.21
N LEU A 23 -1.59 10.11 4.18
CA LEU A 23 -1.47 9.67 5.57
C LEU A 23 -1.67 8.16 5.69
N GLN A 24 -2.75 7.63 5.12
CA GLN A 24 -3.09 6.20 5.20
C GLN A 24 -2.01 5.33 4.53
N ARG A 25 -1.40 5.78 3.43
CA ARG A 25 -0.22 5.12 2.83
C ARG A 25 0.98 5.14 3.75
N ALA A 26 1.28 6.27 4.37
CA ALA A 26 2.39 6.39 5.31
C ALA A 26 2.19 5.48 6.54
N LEU A 27 0.95 5.41 7.06
CA LEU A 27 0.59 4.51 8.16
C LEU A 27 0.69 3.04 7.77
N ARG A 28 0.25 2.65 6.57
CA ARG A 28 0.39 1.26 6.08
C ARG A 28 1.84 0.80 5.84
N ARG A 29 2.77 1.74 5.70
CA ARG A 29 4.22 1.46 5.66
C ARG A 29 4.82 1.23 7.05
N GLN A 30 4.02 1.35 8.11
CA GLN A 30 4.35 0.90 9.46
C GLN A 30 3.74 -0.50 9.66
N PRO A 31 4.23 -1.29 10.64
CA PRO A 31 3.72 -2.64 10.91
C PRO A 31 2.25 -2.73 11.39
N ASP A 32 1.43 -1.70 11.17
CA ASP A 32 0.01 -1.67 11.51
C ASP A 32 -0.89 -1.96 10.28
N PRO A 33 -1.54 -3.15 10.23
CA PRO A 33 -2.21 -3.65 9.03
C PRO A 33 -3.66 -3.17 8.85
N GLU A 34 -4.27 -2.43 9.78
CA GLU A 34 -5.75 -2.23 9.77
C GLU A 34 -6.24 -0.96 9.06
N VAL A 35 -5.35 -0.04 8.67
CA VAL A 35 -5.72 1.18 7.94
C VAL A 35 -6.17 0.82 6.53
N ILE A 36 -7.21 1.47 6.00
CA ILE A 36 -7.64 1.35 4.59
C ILE A 36 -7.27 2.66 3.89
N VAL A 37 -6.72 2.61 2.67
CA VAL A 37 -6.38 3.81 1.89
C VAL A 37 -7.58 4.27 1.06
N ASP A 38 -8.65 4.67 1.73
CA ASP A 38 -9.90 5.14 1.10
C ASP A 38 -9.92 6.67 0.90
N GLY A 39 -9.03 7.39 1.58
CA GLY A 39 -9.02 8.85 1.65
C GLY A 39 -10.03 9.41 2.63
N VAL A 40 -10.48 8.63 3.61
CA VAL A 40 -11.42 9.03 4.66
C VAL A 40 -10.78 8.87 6.04
N PHE A 41 -10.71 9.96 6.80
CA PHE A 41 -10.18 9.93 8.16
C PHE A 41 -11.28 9.48 9.12
N GLY A 42 -11.56 8.17 9.11
CA GLY A 42 -12.46 7.51 10.05
C GLY A 42 -11.77 7.02 11.32
N ALA A 43 -12.52 6.33 12.18
CA ALA A 43 -12.05 5.82 13.47
C ALA A 43 -10.82 4.90 13.38
N LYS A 44 -10.71 4.10 12.31
CA LYS A 44 -9.54 3.24 12.07
C LYS A 44 -8.27 4.05 11.77
N THR A 45 -8.39 5.07 10.92
CA THR A 45 -7.29 6.00 10.63
C THR A 45 -6.89 6.75 11.90
N GLU A 46 -7.86 7.18 12.70
CA GLU A 46 -7.60 7.86 13.98
C GLU A 46 -6.86 6.97 14.99
N ALA A 47 -7.29 5.71 15.15
CA ALA A 47 -6.63 4.74 16.01
C ALA A 47 -5.17 4.54 15.59
N ALA A 48 -4.92 4.28 14.31
CA ALA A 48 -3.57 4.11 13.78
C ALA A 48 -2.70 5.36 13.93
N VAL A 49 -3.27 6.57 13.79
CA VAL A 49 -2.54 7.82 14.07
C VAL A 49 -2.16 7.91 15.54
N LYS A 50 -3.06 7.59 16.46
CA LYS A 50 -2.79 7.62 17.89
C LYS A 50 -1.74 6.58 18.30
N ASP A 51 -1.82 5.38 17.76
CA ASP A 51 -0.85 4.31 17.99
C ASP A 51 0.53 4.69 17.45
N PHE A 52 0.58 5.29 16.25
CA PHE A 52 1.80 5.84 15.69
C PHE A 52 2.38 6.96 16.56
N GLN A 53 1.56 7.94 16.97
CA GLN A 53 1.98 9.04 17.84
C GLN A 53 2.56 8.51 19.16
N GLN A 54 1.91 7.50 19.74
CA GLN A 54 2.38 6.85 20.97
C GLN A 54 3.73 6.16 20.75
N GLY A 55 3.89 5.39 19.67
CA GLY A 55 5.14 4.71 19.33
C GLY A 55 6.28 5.68 19.00
N ALA A 56 5.96 6.83 18.41
CA ALA A 56 6.93 7.87 18.05
C ALA A 56 7.23 8.86 19.18
N GLY A 57 6.59 8.74 20.35
CA GLY A 57 6.77 9.66 21.48
C GLY A 57 6.24 11.08 21.22
N LEU A 58 5.23 11.20 20.36
CA LEU A 58 4.54 12.44 20.04
C LEU A 58 3.31 12.64 20.95
N THR A 59 2.73 13.84 20.92
CA THR A 59 1.43 14.09 21.54
C THR A 59 0.36 13.21 20.89
N VAL A 60 -0.29 12.35 21.68
CA VAL A 60 -1.34 11.43 21.22
C VAL A 60 -2.69 12.17 21.18
N ASP A 61 -2.86 13.04 20.20
CA ASP A 61 -4.07 13.84 19.99
C ASP A 61 -4.95 13.32 18.84
N GLY A 62 -4.47 12.36 18.05
CA GLY A 62 -5.15 11.87 16.86
C GLY A 62 -5.14 12.87 15.69
N VAL A 63 -4.34 13.94 15.79
CA VAL A 63 -4.22 15.00 14.78
C VAL A 63 -2.86 14.91 14.11
N VAL A 64 -2.87 14.85 12.79
CA VAL A 64 -1.65 14.78 11.97
C VAL A 64 -1.21 16.20 11.63
N GLY A 65 -0.49 16.81 12.55
CA GLY A 65 0.19 18.08 12.36
C GLY A 65 1.61 17.92 11.78
N PRO A 66 2.37 19.03 11.63
CA PRO A 66 3.71 19.01 11.05
C PRO A 66 4.69 18.06 11.74
N GLN A 67 4.59 17.90 13.06
CA GLN A 67 5.44 16.97 13.82
C GLN A 67 5.12 15.51 13.48
N THR A 68 3.83 15.15 13.42
CA THR A 68 3.38 13.83 13.00
C THR A 68 3.79 13.53 11.56
N TRP A 69 3.63 14.50 10.65
CA TRP A 69 4.06 14.39 9.26
C TRP A 69 5.56 14.20 9.09
N ALA A 70 6.37 14.87 9.92
CA ALA A 70 7.82 14.75 9.91
C ALA A 70 8.30 13.39 10.45
N ALA A 71 7.52 12.75 11.33
CA ALA A 71 7.83 11.43 11.85
C ALA A 71 7.38 10.29 10.93
N LEU A 72 6.33 10.51 10.13
CA LEU A 72 5.79 9.51 9.21
C LEU A 72 6.74 9.27 8.01
N PRO A 73 6.82 8.02 7.50
CA PRO A 73 7.50 7.76 6.25
C PRO A 73 6.80 8.48 5.10
N ASP A 74 7.50 8.59 3.96
CA ASP A 74 6.89 9.17 2.75
C ASP A 74 5.61 8.42 2.40
N GLY A 75 4.52 9.17 2.28
CA GLY A 75 3.20 8.67 1.91
C GLY A 75 2.91 8.87 0.43
N GLY A 76 3.92 9.04 -0.41
CA GLY A 76 3.79 9.17 -1.86
C GLY A 76 3.00 8.01 -2.49
N PRO A 77 2.32 8.25 -3.63
CA PRO A 77 1.56 7.22 -4.33
C PRO A 77 2.46 6.05 -4.74
N MET A 78 1.96 4.84 -4.51
CA MET A 78 2.61 3.65 -5.05
C MET A 78 2.54 3.66 -6.58
N PRO A 79 3.51 3.04 -7.28
CA PRO A 79 3.45 2.94 -8.73
C PRO A 79 2.17 2.20 -9.15
N THR A 80 1.32 2.85 -9.93
CA THR A 80 0.14 2.19 -10.51
C THR A 80 0.57 1.29 -11.66
N LEU A 81 0.39 -0.02 -11.53
CA LEU A 81 0.66 -0.96 -12.61
C LEU A 81 -0.64 -1.41 -13.26
N GLN A 82 -0.69 -1.33 -14.58
CA GLN A 82 -1.84 -1.73 -15.38
C GLN A 82 -1.37 -2.31 -16.71
N GLU A 83 -2.29 -2.82 -17.51
CA GLU A 83 -2.00 -3.34 -18.85
C GLU A 83 -1.19 -2.35 -19.70
N GLY A 84 -0.08 -2.83 -20.25
CA GLY A 84 0.91 -2.01 -20.98
C GLY A 84 2.04 -1.43 -20.11
N ALA A 85 1.96 -1.53 -18.78
CA ALA A 85 3.09 -1.21 -17.90
C ALA A 85 4.24 -2.18 -18.15
N THR A 86 5.47 -1.68 -18.08
CA THR A 86 6.67 -2.50 -18.24
C THR A 86 7.74 -2.12 -17.22
N GLY A 87 8.68 -3.04 -16.98
CA GLY A 87 9.87 -2.80 -16.16
C GLY A 87 10.02 -3.78 -15.00
N ASP A 88 11.04 -3.56 -14.19
CA ASP A 88 11.42 -4.50 -13.13
C ASP A 88 10.33 -4.66 -12.08
N VAL A 89 9.56 -3.61 -11.76
CA VAL A 89 8.45 -3.71 -10.80
C VAL A 89 7.37 -4.67 -11.31
N VAL A 90 7.08 -4.68 -12.61
CA VAL A 90 6.15 -5.63 -13.22
C VAL A 90 6.70 -7.05 -13.14
N LYS A 91 8.01 -7.22 -13.36
CA LYS A 91 8.67 -8.52 -13.26
C LYS A 91 8.59 -9.10 -11.84
N HIS A 92 8.87 -8.29 -10.83
CA HIS A 92 8.75 -8.68 -9.43
C HIS A 92 7.29 -8.94 -9.05
N LEU A 93 6.34 -8.14 -9.52
CA LEU A 93 4.91 -8.41 -9.38
C LEU A 93 4.56 -9.79 -9.96
N GLN A 94 4.97 -10.08 -11.20
CA GLN A 94 4.74 -11.37 -11.83
C GLN A 94 5.39 -12.51 -11.05
N GLN A 95 6.58 -12.33 -10.47
CA GLN A 95 7.22 -13.33 -9.60
C GLN A 95 6.39 -13.60 -8.34
N VAL A 96 5.95 -12.56 -7.64
CA VAL A 96 5.10 -12.71 -6.46
C VAL A 96 3.79 -13.39 -6.83
N LEU A 97 3.17 -12.97 -7.93
CA LEU A 97 1.91 -13.55 -8.36
C LEU A 97 2.07 -15.01 -8.84
N ALA A 98 3.22 -15.37 -9.41
CA ALA A 98 3.54 -16.74 -9.81
C ALA A 98 3.90 -17.65 -8.62
N ASN A 99 4.47 -17.07 -7.56
CA ASN A 99 4.80 -17.76 -6.31
C ASN A 99 3.62 -17.81 -5.33
N GLY A 100 2.52 -17.09 -5.61
CA GLY A 100 1.26 -17.20 -4.88
C GLY A 100 0.76 -18.65 -4.87
N ALA A 101 0.24 -19.10 -3.72
CA ALA A 101 0.05 -20.52 -3.42
C ALA A 101 -0.63 -21.30 -4.57
N PRO A 102 -0.02 -22.41 -5.06
CA PRO A 102 -0.65 -23.24 -6.08
C PRO A 102 -1.96 -23.82 -5.54
N GLY A 103 -3.09 -23.35 -6.08
CA GLY A 103 -4.43 -23.80 -5.70
C GLY A 103 -5.45 -22.68 -5.43
N GLU A 104 -5.00 -21.45 -5.18
CA GLU A 104 -5.94 -20.34 -4.89
C GLU A 104 -6.27 -19.48 -6.13
N TRP A 105 -5.37 -19.39 -7.11
CA TRP A 105 -5.56 -18.53 -8.29
C TRP A 105 -5.51 -19.35 -9.58
N SER A 106 -6.61 -19.35 -10.35
CA SER A 106 -6.76 -20.19 -11.54
C SER A 106 -5.94 -19.75 -12.76
N THR A 107 -5.27 -18.60 -12.68
CA THR A 107 -4.53 -18.01 -13.81
C THR A 107 -3.19 -17.45 -13.32
N GLY A 108 -2.09 -18.05 -13.74
CA GLY A 108 -0.75 -17.49 -13.53
C GLY A 108 -0.49 -16.27 -14.42
N PRO A 109 0.41 -15.35 -14.03
CA PRO A 109 0.56 -14.04 -14.68
C PRO A 109 1.17 -14.10 -16.10
N GLY A 110 1.42 -15.30 -16.63
CA GLY A 110 2.13 -15.53 -17.87
C GLY A 110 3.64 -15.65 -17.64
N ALA A 111 4.41 -15.28 -18.66
CA ALA A 111 5.87 -15.21 -18.54
C ALA A 111 6.27 -14.08 -17.58
N ILE A 112 7.33 -14.32 -16.80
CA ILE A 112 7.96 -13.30 -15.94
C ILE A 112 8.90 -12.47 -16.82
N ASP A 113 8.32 -11.64 -17.67
CA ASP A 113 8.99 -10.88 -18.72
C ASP A 113 9.06 -9.38 -18.42
N GLY A 114 8.45 -8.93 -17.33
CA GLY A 114 8.35 -7.52 -16.98
C GLY A 114 7.38 -6.74 -17.87
N GLN A 115 6.42 -7.43 -18.53
CA GLN A 115 5.38 -6.82 -19.34
C GLN A 115 4.00 -7.14 -18.77
N PHE A 116 3.25 -6.10 -18.42
CA PHE A 116 1.93 -6.27 -17.85
C PHE A 116 0.93 -6.53 -18.98
N GLY A 117 0.78 -7.82 -19.32
CA GLY A 117 -0.13 -8.29 -20.36
C GLY A 117 -1.53 -8.67 -19.83
N PRO A 118 -2.40 -9.19 -20.71
CA PRO A 118 -3.75 -9.61 -20.33
C PRO A 118 -3.76 -10.79 -19.33
N LEU A 119 -2.75 -11.66 -19.35
CA LEU A 119 -2.59 -12.73 -18.37
C LEU A 119 -2.23 -12.18 -16.99
N THR A 120 -1.27 -11.24 -16.93
CA THR A 120 -0.91 -10.55 -15.69
C THR A 120 -2.11 -9.81 -15.10
N LYS A 121 -2.91 -9.14 -15.95
CA LYS A 121 -4.17 -8.50 -15.55
C LYS A 121 -5.17 -9.48 -14.95
N ALA A 122 -5.34 -10.66 -15.56
CA ALA A 122 -6.23 -11.69 -15.03
C ALA A 122 -5.77 -12.18 -13.65
N SER A 123 -4.46 -12.41 -13.46
CA SER A 123 -3.89 -12.77 -12.16
C SER A 123 -4.08 -11.67 -11.11
N VAL A 124 -3.87 -10.41 -11.49
CA VAL A 124 -4.11 -9.27 -10.59
C VAL A 124 -5.58 -9.22 -10.17
N LYS A 125 -6.53 -9.42 -11.08
CA LYS A 125 -7.96 -9.47 -10.72
C LYS A 125 -8.29 -10.62 -9.76
N SER A 126 -7.67 -11.78 -9.93
CA SER A 126 -7.82 -12.90 -8.99
C SER A 126 -7.26 -12.53 -7.62
N PHE A 127 -6.08 -11.92 -7.57
CA PHE A 127 -5.47 -11.44 -6.33
C PHE A 127 -6.31 -10.36 -5.63
N GLN A 128 -6.88 -9.43 -6.39
CA GLN A 128 -7.78 -8.41 -5.88
C GLN A 128 -9.06 -9.01 -5.29
N THR A 129 -9.65 -9.99 -5.97
CA THR A 129 -10.82 -10.74 -5.48
C THR A 129 -10.50 -11.39 -4.13
N PHE A 130 -9.33 -12.01 -4.03
CA PHE A 130 -8.86 -12.65 -2.82
C PHE A 130 -8.64 -11.66 -1.68
N GLY A 131 -8.04 -10.51 -1.97
CA GLY A 131 -7.82 -9.43 -1.01
C GLY A 131 -9.08 -8.63 -0.63
N GLY A 132 -10.23 -8.90 -1.27
CA GLY A 132 -11.46 -8.15 -1.05
C GLY A 132 -11.39 -6.69 -1.50
N VAL A 133 -10.51 -6.36 -2.45
CA VAL A 133 -10.33 -5.02 -3.01
C VAL A 133 -10.97 -4.92 -4.40
N PRO A 134 -11.22 -3.70 -4.94
CA PRO A 134 -11.78 -3.53 -6.28
C PRO A 134 -11.03 -4.34 -7.35
N THR A 135 -11.77 -5.16 -8.11
CA THR A 135 -11.22 -6.10 -9.10
C THR A 135 -11.08 -5.45 -10.48
N ASP A 136 -10.41 -4.31 -10.56
CA ASP A 136 -10.22 -3.54 -11.79
C ASP A 136 -9.07 -4.06 -12.68
N GLY A 137 -8.19 -4.91 -12.13
CA GLY A 137 -6.98 -5.39 -12.80
C GLY A 137 -5.84 -4.37 -12.82
N VAL A 138 -5.92 -3.34 -11.96
CA VAL A 138 -4.92 -2.29 -11.78
C VAL A 138 -4.30 -2.42 -10.40
N VAL A 139 -2.99 -2.58 -10.33
CA VAL A 139 -2.26 -2.60 -9.05
C VAL A 139 -2.05 -1.16 -8.58
N GLY A 140 -3.06 -0.63 -7.90
CA GLY A 140 -3.00 0.64 -7.18
C GLY A 140 -2.75 0.44 -5.68
N ASP A 141 -2.81 1.53 -4.90
CA ASP A 141 -2.54 1.54 -3.46
C ASP A 141 -3.26 0.39 -2.72
N GLU A 142 -4.58 0.23 -2.91
CA GLU A 142 -5.35 -0.84 -2.26
C GLU A 142 -4.81 -2.24 -2.57
N THR A 143 -4.37 -2.49 -3.81
CA THR A 143 -3.83 -3.78 -4.24
C THR A 143 -2.42 -4.02 -3.68
N TRP A 144 -1.58 -2.99 -3.61
CA TRP A 144 -0.22 -3.08 -3.04
C TRP A 144 -0.19 -3.53 -1.58
N PHE A 145 -1.24 -3.20 -0.85
CA PHE A 145 -1.35 -3.47 0.57
C PHE A 145 -2.20 -4.71 0.90
N VAL A 146 -2.66 -5.46 -0.10
CA VAL A 146 -3.31 -6.76 0.15
C VAL A 146 -2.29 -7.71 0.78
N SER A 147 -2.67 -8.34 1.88
CA SER A 147 -1.85 -9.32 2.60
C SER A 147 -1.77 -10.66 1.86
N LEU A 148 -0.55 -11.14 1.65
CA LEU A 148 -0.26 -12.49 1.19
C LEU A 148 -0.35 -13.44 2.39
N HIS A 149 -1.20 -14.46 2.31
CA HIS A 149 -1.53 -15.37 3.42
C HIS A 149 -0.32 -16.13 4.02
N ALA A 150 0.88 -16.05 3.43
CA ALA A 150 2.03 -16.86 3.84
C ALA A 150 2.92 -16.26 4.95
N ALA A 151 2.83 -14.97 5.33
CA ALA A 151 3.72 -14.44 6.38
C ALA A 151 3.31 -13.09 7.00
N GLY A 152 2.10 -12.58 6.75
CA GLY A 152 1.77 -11.18 7.08
C GLY A 152 2.52 -10.16 6.19
N ALA A 153 3.08 -10.62 5.07
CA ALA A 153 3.71 -9.76 4.07
C ALA A 153 2.66 -9.19 3.11
N THR A 154 2.75 -7.90 2.78
CA THR A 154 1.94 -7.26 1.74
C THR A 154 2.53 -7.50 0.35
N LEU A 155 1.74 -7.27 -0.70
CA LEU A 155 2.24 -7.30 -2.09
C LEU A 155 3.44 -6.34 -2.27
N GLU A 156 3.40 -5.15 -1.67
CA GLU A 156 4.51 -4.19 -1.61
C GLU A 156 5.80 -4.83 -1.07
N SER A 157 5.70 -5.49 0.08
CA SER A 157 6.84 -6.13 0.74
C SER A 157 7.41 -7.27 -0.10
N ALA A 158 6.54 -8.06 -0.73
CA ALA A 158 6.94 -9.22 -1.53
C ALA A 158 7.56 -8.83 -2.88
N VAL A 159 7.08 -7.74 -3.49
CA VAL A 159 7.67 -7.19 -4.73
C VAL A 159 9.02 -6.52 -4.45
N GLY A 160 9.38 -6.34 -3.19
CA GLY A 160 10.64 -5.72 -2.81
C GLY A 160 10.63 -4.21 -3.00
N LEU A 161 9.45 -3.58 -2.98
CA LEU A 161 9.32 -2.12 -2.92
C LEU A 161 9.69 -1.55 -1.54
N GLN A 162 10.56 -2.25 -0.80
CA GLN A 162 11.12 -1.79 0.45
C GLN A 162 11.94 -0.53 0.15
N PHE A 163 11.33 0.63 0.41
CA PHE A 163 12.07 1.85 0.67
C PHE A 163 12.93 1.56 1.90
N VAL A 164 14.18 1.16 1.66
CA VAL A 164 15.18 0.87 2.68
C VAL A 164 15.19 2.05 3.64
N VAL A 165 14.71 1.80 4.86
CA VAL A 165 14.97 2.68 6.00
C VAL A 165 16.46 2.50 6.30
N GLY A 166 17.27 3.35 5.67
CA GLY A 166 18.66 3.59 6.02
C GLY A 166 18.75 4.75 6.99
#